data_AF-A0A410K0F2-F1
#
_entry.id   AF-A0A410K0F2-F1
#
_cell.length_a   1.000
_cell.length_b   1.000
_cell.length_c   1.000
_cell.angle_alpha   90.00
_cell.angle_beta   90.00
_cell.angle_gamma   90.00
#
_symmetry.space_group_name_H-M   'P 1'
#
loop_
_entity.id
_entity.type
_entity.pdbx_description
1 polymer ?
#
loop_
_entity_poly.entity_id
_entity_poly.type
_entity_poly.pdbx_seq_one_letter_code
_entity_poly.pdbx_strand_id
1 'polypeptide(L)'
;MKKLAVFLSILLLTLTLAGCGGTNLFEDAADDSSSEAKEFDAIKALDDGDYDYVISYYTSKSNLDSKQQIYLASAYLGKVNVDFINLIEVADSDLDTFDIIASIFGGGEILADTPTPPTSNRAASALSISQYFDAIELAFNTLDENSTDKDVKTMKGVLGALDTVLIIAKTVMDVSGENSLVLTQEGITDALNGAVVDEDDVVNNASDENDLAEANLRINRNLTAISGAVDVFSSIKGGDTSDIKEDFEEFLNDLDYDGNDIYDAGDIADYINHVIVGGLVG
;
A
#
# COMPACT_ATOMS: atom_id res chain seq x y z
N MET A 1 17.88 -25.27 -70.46
CA MET A 1 16.63 -24.71 -69.90
C MET A 1 15.75 -25.75 -69.19
N LYS A 2 15.60 -26.99 -69.68
CA LYS A 2 14.80 -28.03 -68.98
C LYS A 2 15.36 -28.48 -67.61
N LYS A 3 16.68 -28.43 -67.39
CA LYS A 3 17.31 -28.81 -66.11
C LYS A 3 17.19 -27.74 -65.00
N LEU A 4 16.99 -26.48 -65.38
CA LEU A 4 16.83 -25.36 -64.44
C LEU A 4 15.40 -25.32 -63.86
N ALA A 5 14.40 -25.61 -64.71
CA ALA A 5 13.00 -25.69 -64.29
C ALA A 5 12.76 -26.82 -63.28
N VAL A 6 13.44 -27.96 -63.43
CA VAL A 6 13.36 -29.11 -62.51
C VAL A 6 13.96 -28.78 -61.15
N PHE A 7 15.05 -28.01 -61.12
CA PHE A 7 15.70 -27.60 -59.86
C PHE A 7 14.87 -26.56 -59.10
N LEU A 8 14.26 -25.60 -59.80
CA LEU A 8 13.38 -24.60 -59.20
C LEU A 8 12.07 -25.23 -58.68
N SER A 9 11.53 -26.24 -59.38
CA SER A 9 10.33 -26.96 -58.92
C SER A 9 10.61 -27.85 -57.70
N ILE A 10 11.81 -28.41 -57.56
CA ILE A 10 12.18 -29.20 -56.37
C ILE A 10 12.39 -28.28 -55.16
N LEU A 11 13.02 -27.11 -55.36
CA LEU A 11 13.19 -26.11 -54.30
C LEU A 11 11.83 -25.58 -53.79
N LEU A 12 10.90 -25.28 -54.70
CA LEU A 12 9.55 -24.82 -54.34
C LEU A 12 8.74 -25.92 -53.63
N LEU A 13 8.92 -27.18 -54.00
CA LEU A 13 8.24 -28.32 -53.35
C LEU A 13 8.77 -28.55 -51.93
N THR A 14 10.07 -28.35 -51.69
CA THR A 14 10.66 -28.45 -50.34
C THR A 14 10.23 -27.33 -49.41
N LEU A 15 9.91 -26.14 -49.92
CA LEU A 15 9.34 -25.04 -49.12
C LEU A 15 7.88 -25.32 -48.71
N THR A 16 7.11 -26.06 -49.51
CA THR A 16 5.71 -26.39 -49.18
C THR A 16 5.56 -27.60 -48.24
N LEU A 17 6.58 -28.46 -48.12
CA LEU A 17 6.57 -29.59 -47.17
C LEU A 17 7.05 -29.21 -45.75
N ALA A 18 7.62 -28.01 -45.56
CA ALA A 18 7.89 -27.45 -44.23
C ALA A 18 6.65 -26.76 -43.61
N GLY A 19 5.54 -26.69 -44.34
CA GLY A 19 4.32 -25.97 -43.92
C GLY A 19 3.17 -26.85 -43.42
N CYS A 20 3.39 -28.13 -43.14
CA CYS A 20 2.31 -29.01 -42.66
C CYS A 20 2.85 -30.11 -41.75
N GLY A 21 3.06 -29.78 -40.47
CA GLY A 21 3.33 -30.78 -39.44
C GLY A 21 4.22 -30.28 -38.30
N GLY A 22 3.63 -29.47 -37.40
CA GLY A 22 4.02 -29.42 -35.99
C GLY A 22 5.41 -28.90 -35.68
N THR A 23 5.60 -27.60 -35.83
CA THR A 23 6.27 -26.67 -34.89
C THR A 23 6.49 -25.36 -35.64
N ASN A 24 6.03 -24.26 -35.08
CA ASN A 24 6.32 -22.95 -35.64
C ASN A 24 7.83 -22.69 -35.46
N LEU A 25 8.60 -22.79 -36.55
CA LEU A 25 10.02 -22.44 -36.61
C LEU A 25 10.30 -20.94 -36.30
N PHE A 26 9.25 -20.17 -36.01
CA PHE A 26 9.29 -18.78 -35.57
C PHE A 26 8.72 -18.56 -34.16
N GLU A 27 8.19 -19.58 -33.46
CA GLU A 27 7.87 -19.45 -32.01
C GLU A 27 9.16 -19.47 -31.17
N ASP A 28 10.20 -20.18 -31.61
CA ASP A 28 11.47 -20.34 -30.90
C ASP A 28 12.44 -19.15 -31.08
N ALA A 29 11.98 -18.07 -31.72
CA ALA A 29 12.78 -16.87 -32.01
C ALA A 29 12.26 -15.59 -31.30
N ALA A 30 11.14 -15.69 -30.58
CA ALA A 30 10.74 -14.71 -29.57
C ALA A 30 11.09 -15.33 -28.21
N ASP A 31 12.23 -14.93 -27.66
CA ASP A 31 12.72 -15.50 -26.41
C ASP A 31 11.94 -14.91 -25.22
N ASP A 32 10.75 -15.47 -24.96
CA ASP A 32 9.92 -15.20 -23.79
C ASP A 32 10.64 -15.53 -22.46
N SER A 33 11.85 -16.11 -22.53
CA SER A 33 12.67 -16.44 -21.36
C SER A 33 13.66 -15.35 -20.94
N SER A 34 13.79 -14.28 -21.74
CA SER A 34 14.66 -13.13 -21.42
C SER A 34 14.27 -12.47 -20.11
N SER A 35 15.24 -11.85 -19.43
CA SER A 35 14.98 -11.17 -18.15
C SER A 35 13.94 -10.08 -18.29
N GLU A 36 13.97 -9.38 -19.43
CA GLU A 36 13.06 -8.30 -19.80
C GLU A 36 11.65 -8.80 -20.10
N ALA A 37 11.50 -9.96 -20.77
CA ALA A 37 10.18 -10.56 -21.00
C ALA A 37 9.52 -10.97 -19.68
N LYS A 38 10.27 -11.63 -18.79
CA LYS A 38 9.76 -12.00 -17.46
C LYS A 38 9.44 -10.80 -16.57
N GLU A 39 10.20 -9.72 -16.72
CA GLU A 39 9.90 -8.47 -16.00
C GLU A 39 8.62 -7.82 -16.53
N PHE A 40 8.42 -7.84 -17.86
CA PHE A 40 7.18 -7.39 -18.45
C PHE A 40 5.98 -8.25 -18.00
N ASP A 41 6.13 -9.57 -17.94
CA ASP A 41 5.11 -10.48 -17.42
C ASP A 41 4.79 -10.19 -15.95
N ALA A 42 5.79 -9.87 -15.12
CA ALA A 42 5.57 -9.48 -13.73
C ALA A 42 4.82 -8.14 -13.62
N ILE A 43 5.15 -7.15 -14.44
CA ILE A 43 4.40 -5.88 -14.47
C ILE A 43 2.96 -6.11 -14.91
N LYS A 44 2.76 -6.93 -15.94
CA LYS A 44 1.41 -7.30 -16.38
C LYS A 44 0.63 -8.05 -15.30
N ALA A 45 1.28 -8.98 -14.58
CA ALA A 45 0.68 -9.69 -13.47
C ALA A 45 0.26 -8.74 -12.34
N LEU A 46 1.04 -7.67 -12.09
CA LEU A 46 0.65 -6.63 -11.13
C LEU A 46 -0.64 -5.92 -11.56
N ASP A 47 -0.74 -5.53 -12.84
CA ASP A 47 -1.95 -4.90 -13.40
C ASP A 47 -3.15 -5.85 -13.42
N ASP A 48 -2.92 -7.15 -13.66
CA ASP A 48 -3.94 -8.20 -13.69
C ASP A 48 -4.35 -8.69 -12.27
N GLY A 49 -3.69 -8.19 -11.20
CA GLY A 49 -3.95 -8.57 -9.81
C GLY A 49 -3.36 -9.92 -9.36
N ASP A 50 -2.46 -10.52 -10.14
CA ASP A 50 -1.73 -11.74 -9.78
C ASP A 50 -0.51 -11.41 -8.90
N TYR A 51 -0.78 -10.92 -7.70
CA TYR A 51 0.24 -10.44 -6.76
C TYR A 51 1.20 -11.55 -6.30
N ASP A 52 0.74 -12.80 -6.22
CA ASP A 52 1.59 -13.93 -5.83
C ASP A 52 2.69 -14.19 -6.88
N TYR A 53 2.36 -14.06 -8.18
CA TYR A 53 3.37 -14.13 -9.23
C TYR A 53 4.40 -13.00 -9.10
N VAL A 54 3.95 -11.77 -8.89
CA VAL A 54 4.81 -10.59 -8.74
C VAL A 54 5.76 -10.75 -7.56
N ILE A 55 5.23 -11.15 -6.40
CA ILE A 55 6.02 -11.40 -5.19
C ILE A 55 7.04 -12.50 -5.44
N SER A 56 6.62 -13.64 -6.00
CA SER A 56 7.53 -14.74 -6.31
C SER A 56 8.64 -14.33 -7.28
N TYR A 57 8.33 -13.49 -8.27
CA TYR A 57 9.30 -13.03 -9.25
C TYR A 57 10.35 -12.11 -8.61
N TYR A 58 9.91 -11.04 -7.92
CA TYR A 58 10.84 -10.04 -7.39
C TYR A 58 11.61 -10.53 -6.14
N THR A 59 11.03 -11.36 -5.29
CA THR A 59 11.76 -11.97 -4.15
C THR A 59 12.84 -12.96 -4.59
N SER A 60 12.76 -13.49 -5.82
CA SER A 60 13.80 -14.36 -6.38
C SER A 60 15.05 -13.61 -6.87
N LYS A 61 14.97 -12.28 -7.01
CA LYS A 61 16.09 -11.44 -7.46
C LYS A 61 16.99 -11.08 -6.28
N SER A 62 18.30 -10.99 -6.53
CA SER A 62 19.28 -10.67 -5.49
C SER A 62 19.39 -9.17 -5.17
N ASN A 63 19.06 -8.30 -6.13
CA ASN A 63 19.02 -6.85 -5.97
C ASN A 63 17.83 -6.31 -6.77
N LEU A 64 17.08 -5.40 -6.16
CA LEU A 64 15.96 -4.70 -6.79
C LEU A 64 16.35 -3.23 -6.97
N ASP A 65 16.16 -2.69 -8.18
CA ASP A 65 16.20 -1.24 -8.36
C ASP A 65 14.96 -0.57 -7.72
N SER A 66 14.96 0.75 -7.60
CA SER A 66 13.88 1.52 -6.96
C SER A 66 12.50 1.20 -7.53
N LYS A 67 12.40 1.00 -8.85
CA LYS A 67 11.12 0.72 -9.51
C LYS A 67 10.64 -0.70 -9.21
N GLN A 68 11.56 -1.66 -9.20
CA GLN A 68 11.27 -3.03 -8.84
C GLN A 68 10.90 -3.18 -7.35
N GLN A 69 11.50 -2.39 -6.46
CA GLN A 69 11.11 -2.31 -5.05
C GLN A 69 9.66 -1.81 -4.91
N ILE A 70 9.29 -0.77 -5.66
CA ILE A 70 7.92 -0.23 -5.67
C ILE A 70 6.92 -1.28 -6.16
N TYR A 71 7.24 -2.04 -7.22
CA TYR A 71 6.36 -3.09 -7.71
C TYR A 71 6.15 -4.22 -6.70
N LEU A 72 7.21 -4.64 -6.00
CA LEU A 72 7.10 -5.65 -4.96
C LEU A 72 6.30 -5.12 -3.75
N ALA A 73 6.54 -3.88 -3.31
CA ALA A 73 5.75 -3.24 -2.26
C ALA A 73 4.27 -3.12 -2.65
N SER A 74 3.98 -2.70 -3.88
CA SER A 74 2.62 -2.61 -4.42
C SER A 74 1.94 -3.97 -4.47
N ALA A 75 2.67 -5.05 -4.78
CA ALA A 75 2.11 -6.39 -4.77
C ALA A 75 1.73 -6.87 -3.36
N TYR A 76 2.55 -6.58 -2.34
CA TYR A 76 2.18 -6.88 -0.95
C TYR A 76 0.90 -6.17 -0.52
N LEU A 77 0.75 -4.88 -0.87
CA LEU A 77 -0.44 -4.09 -0.60
C LEU A 77 -1.66 -4.56 -1.41
N GLY A 78 -1.46 -4.94 -2.67
CA GLY A 78 -2.50 -5.51 -3.52
C GLY A 78 -3.12 -6.78 -2.92
N LYS A 79 -2.33 -7.62 -2.23
CA LYS A 79 -2.84 -8.82 -1.53
C LYS A 79 -3.85 -8.50 -0.42
N VAL A 80 -3.78 -7.29 0.12
CA VAL A 80 -4.71 -6.80 1.13
C VAL A 80 -5.71 -5.79 0.57
N ASN A 81 -5.88 -5.76 -0.76
CA ASN A 81 -6.83 -4.89 -1.46
C ASN A 81 -6.64 -3.39 -1.17
N VAL A 82 -5.41 -2.97 -0.84
CA VAL A 82 -5.06 -1.55 -0.72
C VAL A 82 -5.01 -0.96 -2.12
N ASP A 83 -5.92 -0.02 -2.41
CA ASP A 83 -6.12 0.56 -3.74
C ASP A 83 -5.72 2.04 -3.76
N PHE A 84 -4.55 2.31 -4.33
CA PHE A 84 -4.01 3.65 -4.48
C PHE A 84 -4.77 4.53 -5.48
N ILE A 85 -5.58 3.95 -6.38
CA ILE A 85 -6.36 4.74 -7.36
C ILE A 85 -7.40 5.58 -6.62
N ASN A 86 -7.99 5.04 -5.55
CA ASN A 86 -8.97 5.76 -4.74
C ASN A 86 -8.37 7.00 -4.07
N LEU A 87 -7.08 7.00 -3.69
CA LEU A 87 -6.42 8.19 -3.12
C LEU A 87 -6.44 9.37 -4.11
N ILE A 88 -6.19 9.12 -5.39
CA ILE A 88 -6.15 10.16 -6.42
C ILE A 88 -7.56 10.65 -6.76
N GLU A 89 -8.56 9.75 -6.75
CA GLU A 89 -9.96 10.10 -7.04
C GLU A 89 -10.63 10.85 -5.88
N VAL A 90 -10.21 10.60 -4.64
CA VAL A 90 -10.81 11.16 -3.42
C VAL A 90 -10.11 12.43 -2.94
N ALA A 91 -8.85 12.69 -3.34
CA ALA A 91 -8.16 13.94 -3.03
C ALA A 91 -8.80 15.22 -3.64
N ASP A 92 -9.74 15.08 -4.58
CA ASP A 92 -10.53 16.20 -5.15
C ASP A 92 -11.93 16.31 -4.48
N SER A 93 -12.08 15.80 -3.26
CA SER A 93 -13.37 15.77 -2.54
C SER A 93 -13.33 16.59 -1.24
N ASP A 94 -14.48 17.11 -0.80
CA ASP A 94 -14.63 17.87 0.46
C ASP A 94 -14.58 16.96 1.72
N LEU A 95 -13.85 15.85 1.69
CA LEU A 95 -13.73 14.90 2.81
C LEU A 95 -12.58 15.29 3.73
N ASP A 96 -12.68 14.92 5.01
CA ASP A 96 -11.60 15.10 5.97
C ASP A 96 -10.41 14.20 5.62
N THR A 97 -9.19 14.69 5.87
CA THR A 97 -7.92 14.02 5.51
C THR A 97 -7.80 12.58 5.99
N PHE A 98 -8.31 12.27 7.19
CA PHE A 98 -8.37 10.89 7.70
C PHE A 98 -9.22 10.00 6.78
N ASP A 99 -10.39 10.47 6.36
CA ASP A 99 -11.32 9.71 5.51
C ASP A 99 -10.74 9.50 4.11
N ILE A 100 -10.00 10.48 3.59
CA ILE A 100 -9.27 10.37 2.31
C ILE A 100 -8.25 9.22 2.40
N ILE A 101 -7.40 9.19 3.44
CA ILE A 101 -6.38 8.15 3.62
C ILE A 101 -7.06 6.79 3.91
N ALA A 102 -8.10 6.78 4.74
CA ALA A 102 -8.85 5.57 5.08
C ALA A 102 -9.57 4.96 3.88
N SER A 103 -9.95 5.77 2.89
CA SER A 103 -10.59 5.28 1.66
C SER A 103 -9.71 4.32 0.86
N ILE A 104 -8.37 4.39 1.03
CA ILE A 104 -7.41 3.48 0.37
C ILE A 104 -7.67 2.01 0.74
N PHE A 105 -8.21 1.75 1.94
CA PHE A 105 -8.59 0.40 2.38
C PHE A 105 -9.87 -0.12 1.70
N GLY A 106 -10.41 0.61 0.70
CA GLY A 106 -11.58 0.22 -0.08
C GLY A 106 -12.92 0.57 0.58
N GLY A 107 -12.92 1.52 1.52
CA GLY A 107 -14.13 2.06 2.16
C GLY A 107 -14.95 1.05 2.99
N GLY A 108 -14.30 -0.02 3.44
CA GLY A 108 -14.92 -1.13 4.17
C GLY A 108 -14.70 -1.10 5.69
N GLU A 109 -15.40 -2.00 6.39
CA GLU A 109 -15.09 -2.33 7.79
C GLU A 109 -13.76 -3.10 7.87
N ILE A 110 -12.90 -2.72 8.79
CA ILE A 110 -11.73 -3.51 9.20
C ILE A 110 -12.09 -4.38 10.40
N LEU A 111 -11.56 -5.59 10.46
CA LEU A 111 -11.80 -6.54 11.55
C LEU A 111 -10.66 -6.55 12.56
N ALA A 112 -11.00 -6.70 13.85
CA ALA A 112 -10.03 -7.01 14.88
C ALA A 112 -9.47 -8.43 14.68
N ASP A 113 -8.30 -8.68 15.28
CA ASP A 113 -7.65 -9.99 15.31
C ASP A 113 -8.38 -10.95 16.29
N THR A 114 -9.65 -11.27 16.00
CA THR A 114 -10.43 -12.17 16.85
C THR A 114 -10.46 -13.61 16.31
N PRO A 115 -10.46 -14.62 17.21
CA PRO A 115 -10.63 -16.02 16.83
C PRO A 115 -12.08 -16.38 16.46
N THR A 116 -13.01 -15.43 16.43
CA THR A 116 -14.43 -15.70 16.23
C THR A 116 -14.88 -15.12 14.89
N PRO A 117 -15.35 -15.95 13.94
CA PRO A 117 -15.77 -15.46 12.63
C PRO A 117 -16.96 -14.51 12.77
N PRO A 118 -17.08 -13.49 11.90
CA PRO A 118 -18.19 -12.54 11.94
C PRO A 118 -19.53 -13.28 11.83
N THR A 119 -20.49 -12.90 12.68
CA THR A 119 -21.83 -13.51 12.70
C THR A 119 -22.78 -12.92 11.64
N SER A 120 -22.28 -12.04 10.78
CA SER A 120 -23.05 -11.38 9.72
C SER A 120 -22.64 -11.88 8.32
N ASN A 121 -23.62 -12.12 7.46
CA ASN A 121 -23.45 -12.52 6.05
C ASN A 121 -22.83 -11.40 5.16
N ARG A 122 -22.13 -10.41 5.73
CA ARG A 122 -21.41 -9.36 5.01
C ARG A 122 -19.88 -9.52 5.03
N ALA A 123 -19.36 -10.57 5.67
CA ALA A 123 -17.93 -10.82 5.85
C ALA A 123 -17.29 -11.77 4.81
N ALA A 124 -17.48 -11.52 3.52
CA ALA A 124 -16.81 -12.33 2.49
C ALA A 124 -15.41 -11.80 2.09
N SER A 125 -15.03 -10.60 2.55
CA SER A 125 -13.80 -9.93 2.08
C SER A 125 -13.19 -8.90 3.05
N ALA A 126 -13.69 -8.78 4.28
CA ALA A 126 -13.07 -7.90 5.28
C ALA A 126 -11.81 -8.57 5.86
N LEU A 127 -10.68 -7.86 5.82
CA LEU A 127 -9.38 -8.32 6.30
C LEU A 127 -9.17 -7.87 7.75
N SER A 128 -8.37 -8.65 8.50
CA SER A 128 -7.99 -8.28 9.86
C SER A 128 -6.87 -7.24 9.88
N ILE A 129 -6.77 -6.50 10.98
CA ILE A 129 -5.69 -5.53 11.22
C ILE A 129 -4.31 -6.18 11.04
N SER A 130 -4.09 -7.39 11.59
CA SER A 130 -2.83 -8.11 11.41
C SER A 130 -2.48 -8.38 9.95
N GLN A 131 -3.46 -8.72 9.11
CA GLN A 131 -3.20 -8.96 7.68
C GLN A 131 -2.71 -7.70 6.99
N TYR A 132 -3.28 -6.53 7.33
CA TYR A 132 -2.82 -5.27 6.79
C TYR A 132 -1.43 -4.89 7.34
N PHE A 133 -1.19 -5.05 8.64
CA PHE A 133 0.13 -4.77 9.22
C PHE A 133 1.22 -5.64 8.60
N ASP A 134 0.99 -6.94 8.45
CA ASP A 134 1.95 -7.86 7.79
C ASP A 134 2.29 -7.37 6.38
N ALA A 135 1.28 -6.97 5.60
CA ALA A 135 1.47 -6.48 4.24
C ALA A 135 2.23 -5.15 4.17
N ILE A 136 1.89 -4.22 5.06
CA ILE A 136 2.55 -2.90 5.15
C ILE A 136 3.99 -3.05 5.63
N GLU A 137 4.26 -3.93 6.59
CA GLU A 137 5.62 -4.20 7.06
C GLU A 137 6.47 -4.81 5.95
N LEU A 138 5.95 -5.82 5.23
CA LEU A 138 6.64 -6.41 4.08
C LEU A 138 6.92 -5.37 2.98
N ALA A 139 5.97 -4.46 2.74
CA ALA A 139 6.15 -3.36 1.80
C ALA A 139 7.22 -2.37 2.27
N PHE A 140 7.21 -1.94 3.55
CA PHE A 140 8.24 -1.07 4.12
C PHE A 140 9.63 -1.69 4.01
N ASN A 141 9.77 -2.95 4.40
CA ASN A 141 11.04 -3.70 4.39
C ASN A 141 11.60 -3.93 2.98
N THR A 142 10.76 -3.82 1.95
CA THR A 142 11.19 -3.91 0.55
C THR A 142 11.84 -2.62 0.05
N LEU A 143 11.49 -1.47 0.63
CA LEU A 143 11.90 -0.15 0.16
C LEU A 143 13.17 0.32 0.88
N ASP A 144 14.24 0.61 0.13
CA ASP A 144 15.53 1.06 0.69
C ASP A 144 15.36 2.33 1.58
N GLU A 145 15.72 2.20 2.86
CA GLU A 145 15.72 3.27 3.89
C GLU A 145 16.46 4.53 3.46
N ASN A 146 17.54 4.37 2.71
CA ASN A 146 18.40 5.47 2.29
C ASN A 146 18.14 5.91 0.85
N SER A 147 17.07 5.42 0.23
CA SER A 147 16.72 5.79 -1.14
C SER A 147 16.49 7.29 -1.27
N THR A 148 17.13 7.88 -2.27
CA THR A 148 16.88 9.28 -2.68
C THR A 148 15.87 9.37 -3.81
N ASP A 149 15.38 8.23 -4.30
CA ASP A 149 14.37 8.15 -5.35
C ASP A 149 13.04 8.71 -4.85
N LYS A 150 12.43 9.59 -5.65
CA LYS A 150 11.21 10.32 -5.29
C LYS A 150 10.00 9.39 -5.19
N ASP A 151 9.93 8.37 -6.04
CA ASP A 151 8.81 7.44 -6.07
C ASP A 151 8.88 6.52 -4.85
N VAL A 152 10.09 6.09 -4.46
CA VAL A 152 10.31 5.32 -3.21
C VAL A 152 9.90 6.13 -1.98
N LYS A 153 10.31 7.40 -1.91
CA LYS A 153 9.91 8.31 -0.80
C LYS A 153 8.39 8.51 -0.75
N THR A 154 7.76 8.70 -1.89
CA THR A 154 6.30 8.85 -1.98
C THR A 154 5.60 7.60 -1.47
N MET A 155 6.02 6.41 -1.93
CA MET A 155 5.46 5.13 -1.47
C MET A 155 5.63 4.94 0.04
N LYS A 156 6.79 5.31 0.60
CA LYS A 156 7.00 5.27 2.06
C LYS A 156 6.07 6.20 2.82
N GLY A 157 5.80 7.40 2.31
CA GLY A 157 4.84 8.30 2.91
C GLY A 157 3.44 7.71 2.93
N VAL A 158 2.98 7.12 1.83
CA VAL A 158 1.66 6.46 1.81
C VAL A 158 1.63 5.27 2.78
N LEU A 159 2.66 4.43 2.80
CA LEU A 159 2.77 3.33 3.77
C LEU A 159 2.75 3.82 5.22
N GLY A 160 3.41 4.94 5.51
CA GLY A 160 3.39 5.57 6.84
C GLY A 160 1.99 6.02 7.22
N ALA A 161 1.27 6.66 6.30
CA ALA A 161 -0.11 7.09 6.51
C ALA A 161 -1.05 5.89 6.77
N LEU A 162 -0.93 4.82 5.96
CA LEU A 162 -1.71 3.60 6.13
C LEU A 162 -1.43 2.92 7.48
N ASP A 163 -0.16 2.79 7.86
CA ASP A 163 0.22 2.17 9.13
C ASP A 163 -0.30 2.98 10.33
N THR A 164 -0.23 4.32 10.27
CA THR A 164 -0.78 5.21 11.29
C THR A 164 -2.30 5.08 11.41
N VAL A 165 -3.04 5.05 10.29
CA VAL A 165 -4.50 4.82 10.30
C VAL A 165 -4.86 3.48 10.94
N LEU A 166 -4.07 2.43 10.71
CA LEU A 166 -4.30 1.13 11.33
C LEU A 166 -3.93 1.09 12.81
N ILE A 167 -2.91 1.82 13.25
CA ILE A 167 -2.63 2.01 14.68
C ILE A 167 -3.84 2.66 15.35
N ILE A 168 -4.36 3.76 14.78
CA ILE A 168 -5.58 4.42 15.25
C ILE A 168 -6.74 3.43 15.31
N ALA A 169 -6.99 2.68 14.23
CA ALA A 169 -8.07 1.70 14.17
C ALA A 169 -7.94 0.64 15.27
N LYS A 170 -6.75 0.05 15.43
CA LYS A 170 -6.49 -0.98 16.44
C LYS A 170 -6.71 -0.46 17.86
N THR A 171 -6.17 0.73 18.15
CA THR A 171 -6.37 1.41 19.44
C THR A 171 -7.85 1.67 19.72
N VAL A 172 -8.59 2.22 18.76
CA VAL A 172 -10.02 2.50 18.91
C VAL A 172 -10.81 1.22 19.17
N MET A 173 -10.51 0.13 18.44
CA MET A 173 -11.17 -1.16 18.61
C MET A 173 -10.89 -1.78 19.99
N ASP A 174 -9.66 -1.68 20.47
CA ASP A 174 -9.26 -2.19 21.79
C ASP A 174 -9.95 -1.40 22.92
N VAL A 175 -9.96 -0.06 22.83
CA VAL A 175 -10.60 0.83 23.82
C VAL A 175 -12.13 0.68 23.83
N SER A 176 -12.75 0.60 22.65
CA SER A 176 -14.22 0.45 22.53
C SER A 176 -14.71 -0.98 22.78
N GLY A 177 -13.83 -1.98 22.63
CA GLY A 177 -14.19 -3.41 22.64
C GLY A 177 -14.92 -3.87 21.39
N GLU A 178 -14.88 -3.09 20.30
CA GLU A 178 -15.50 -3.43 19.02
C GLU A 178 -14.65 -4.44 18.23
N ASN A 179 -15.33 -5.35 17.51
CA ASN A 179 -14.65 -6.38 16.69
C ASN A 179 -14.56 -6.01 15.21
N SER A 180 -15.21 -4.92 14.82
CA SER A 180 -15.15 -4.33 13.48
C SER A 180 -15.24 -2.81 13.60
N LEU A 181 -14.49 -2.10 12.77
CA LEU A 181 -14.49 -0.63 12.73
C LEU A 181 -14.68 -0.14 11.30
N VAL A 182 -15.62 0.79 11.12
CA VAL A 182 -15.72 1.56 9.87
C VAL A 182 -14.63 2.63 9.92
N LEU A 183 -13.66 2.59 9.00
CA LEU A 183 -12.58 3.56 8.96
C LEU A 183 -13.05 4.90 8.38
N THR A 184 -13.71 5.68 9.23
CA THR A 184 -14.09 7.08 8.98
C THR A 184 -14.03 7.82 10.30
N GLN A 185 -13.93 9.15 10.29
CA GLN A 185 -14.01 9.94 11.51
C GLN A 185 -15.32 9.70 12.29
N GLU A 186 -16.45 9.62 11.57
CA GLU A 186 -17.76 9.28 12.16
C GLU A 186 -17.73 7.87 12.79
N GLY A 187 -17.19 6.88 12.08
CA GLY A 187 -17.07 5.50 12.56
C GLY A 187 -16.19 5.37 13.81
N ILE A 188 -15.09 6.13 13.90
CA ILE A 188 -14.23 6.18 15.09
C ILE A 188 -14.97 6.84 16.26
N THR A 189 -15.62 7.98 16.00
CA THR A 189 -16.37 8.73 17.01
C THR A 189 -17.49 7.87 17.60
N ASP A 190 -18.23 7.19 16.75
CA ASP A 190 -19.32 6.29 17.15
C ASP A 190 -18.81 5.08 17.95
N ALA A 191 -17.68 4.49 17.53
CA ALA A 191 -17.09 3.34 18.23
C ALA A 191 -16.60 3.73 19.63
N LEU A 192 -15.94 4.87 19.79
CA LEU A 192 -15.45 5.33 21.09
C LEU A 192 -16.60 5.71 22.02
N ASN A 193 -17.71 6.26 21.51
CA ASN A 193 -18.91 6.61 22.29
C ASN A 193 -18.57 7.41 23.57
N GLY A 194 -17.64 8.35 23.45
CA GLY A 194 -17.14 9.19 24.56
C GLY A 194 -16.06 8.57 25.45
N ALA A 195 -15.55 7.38 25.12
CA ALA A 195 -14.30 6.88 25.67
C ALA A 195 -13.14 7.79 25.23
N VAL A 196 -12.18 7.97 26.15
CA VAL A 196 -10.94 8.72 25.90
C VAL A 196 -9.85 7.70 25.64
N VAL A 197 -9.02 7.97 24.63
CA VAL A 197 -7.81 7.20 24.34
C VAL A 197 -6.64 7.83 25.08
N ASP A 198 -5.83 7.06 25.78
CA ASP A 198 -4.58 7.55 26.37
C ASP A 198 -3.33 7.04 25.63
N GLU A 199 -2.15 7.55 26.01
CA GLU A 199 -0.87 7.16 25.42
C GLU A 199 -0.60 5.66 25.59
N ASP A 200 -0.97 5.07 26.74
CA ASP A 200 -0.76 3.65 27.02
C ASP A 200 -1.62 2.78 26.07
N ASP A 201 -2.85 3.21 25.76
CA ASP A 201 -3.70 2.55 24.76
C ASP A 201 -3.04 2.53 23.37
N VAL A 202 -2.37 3.61 22.97
CA VAL A 202 -1.63 3.66 21.69
C VAL A 202 -0.39 2.75 21.75
N VAL A 203 0.39 2.80 22.83
CA VAL A 203 1.60 1.97 23.00
C VAL A 203 1.29 0.48 22.88
N ASN A 204 0.21 0.02 23.53
CA ASN A 204 -0.25 -1.37 23.50
C ASN A 204 -0.64 -1.84 22.09
N ASN A 205 -0.96 -0.92 21.19
CA ASN A 205 -1.49 -1.23 19.87
C ASN A 205 -0.48 -0.94 18.74
N ALA A 206 0.49 -0.06 18.97
CA ALA A 206 1.57 0.26 18.05
C ALA A 206 2.81 -0.66 18.17
N SER A 207 2.97 -1.37 19.29
CA SER A 207 4.08 -2.30 19.54
C SER A 207 3.59 -3.69 19.91
N ASP A 208 4.36 -4.74 19.60
CA ASP A 208 4.00 -6.13 19.93
C ASP A 208 4.29 -6.47 21.40
N GLU A 209 5.24 -5.77 22.04
CA GLU A 209 5.66 -5.99 23.42
C GLU A 209 5.12 -4.95 24.41
N ASN A 210 4.20 -4.08 23.98
CA ASN A 210 3.72 -2.92 24.75
C ASN A 210 4.88 -2.04 25.23
N ASP A 211 5.89 -1.87 24.38
CA ASP A 211 7.09 -1.11 24.65
C ASP A 211 6.98 0.30 24.05
N LEU A 212 7.06 1.31 24.91
CA LEU A 212 6.95 2.71 24.51
C LEU A 212 8.03 3.12 23.48
N ALA A 213 9.26 2.61 23.62
CA ALA A 213 10.33 2.98 22.71
C ALA A 213 10.13 2.37 21.32
N GLU A 214 9.63 1.14 21.25
CA GLU A 214 9.26 0.49 20.00
C GLU A 214 8.06 1.19 19.33
N ALA A 215 7.01 1.49 20.10
CA ALA A 215 5.84 2.22 19.62
C ALA A 215 6.25 3.58 19.01
N ASN A 216 7.02 4.38 19.76
CA ASN A 216 7.47 5.69 19.29
C ASN A 216 8.41 5.58 18.09
N LEU A 217 9.26 4.55 18.02
CA LEU A 217 10.11 4.32 16.85
C LEU A 217 9.29 4.04 15.59
N ARG A 218 8.23 3.22 15.70
CA ARG A 218 7.32 2.93 14.59
C ARG A 218 6.54 4.17 14.15
N ILE A 219 5.95 4.90 15.10
CA ILE A 219 5.19 6.13 14.83
C ILE A 219 6.09 7.18 14.17
N ASN A 220 7.27 7.43 14.73
CA ASN A 220 8.23 8.37 14.18
C ASN A 220 8.68 7.98 12.77
N ARG A 221 8.94 6.69 12.51
CA ARG A 221 9.24 6.18 11.16
C ARG A 221 8.12 6.54 10.18
N ASN A 222 6.86 6.33 10.58
CA ASN A 222 5.69 6.59 9.72
C ASN A 222 5.56 8.07 9.41
N LEU A 223 5.55 8.93 10.43
CA LEU A 223 5.31 10.36 10.26
C LEU A 223 6.51 11.07 9.57
N THR A 224 7.74 10.61 9.83
CA THR A 224 8.92 11.03 9.04
C THR A 224 8.81 10.63 7.57
N ALA A 225 8.26 9.45 7.28
CA ALA A 225 8.06 9.01 5.90
C ALA A 225 7.00 9.86 5.17
N ILE A 226 5.91 10.23 5.85
CA ILE A 226 4.87 11.13 5.33
C ILE A 226 5.48 12.50 5.02
N SER A 227 6.26 13.06 5.95
CA SER A 227 7.00 14.32 5.74
C SER A 227 7.94 14.24 4.52
N GLY A 228 8.62 13.11 4.35
CA GLY A 228 9.45 12.84 3.17
C GLY A 228 8.68 12.82 1.84
N ALA A 229 7.41 12.42 1.84
CA ALA A 229 6.54 12.48 0.66
C ALA A 229 6.05 13.92 0.37
N VAL A 230 5.71 14.69 1.41
CA VAL A 230 5.41 16.13 1.29
C VAL A 230 6.56 16.90 0.63
N ASP A 231 7.80 16.62 1.04
CA ASP A 231 9.00 17.19 0.42
C ASP A 231 9.10 16.87 -1.08
N VAL A 232 8.74 15.63 -1.45
CA VAL A 232 8.72 15.20 -2.85
C VAL A 232 7.68 16.00 -3.63
N PHE A 233 6.45 16.11 -3.12
CA PHE A 233 5.39 16.87 -3.79
C PHE A 233 5.77 18.34 -3.95
N SER A 234 6.29 18.98 -2.91
CA SER A 234 6.79 20.37 -2.94
C SER A 234 7.89 20.59 -4.00
N SER A 235 8.69 19.56 -4.28
CA SER A 235 9.76 19.63 -5.27
C SER A 235 9.28 19.53 -6.74
N ILE A 236 8.02 19.17 -6.98
CA ILE A 236 7.43 19.04 -8.31
C ILE A 236 6.95 20.42 -8.77
N LYS A 237 7.11 20.72 -10.07
CA LYS A 237 6.66 22.00 -10.62
C LYS A 237 5.13 22.11 -10.54
N GLY A 238 4.63 23.01 -9.70
CA GLY A 238 3.20 23.14 -9.40
C GLY A 238 2.73 22.21 -8.27
N GLY A 239 3.64 21.50 -7.60
CA GLY A 239 3.31 20.63 -6.49
C GLY A 239 2.97 21.37 -5.19
N ASP A 240 3.31 22.66 -5.09
CA ASP A 240 2.83 23.54 -4.01
C ASP A 240 1.32 23.82 -4.06
N THR A 241 0.63 23.40 -5.12
CA THR A 241 -0.83 23.50 -5.27
C THR A 241 -1.44 22.12 -5.50
N SER A 242 -0.80 21.06 -4.99
CA SER A 242 -1.29 19.69 -5.10
C SER A 242 -2.17 19.40 -3.90
N ASP A 243 -3.44 19.06 -4.11
CA ASP A 243 -4.38 18.76 -3.01
C ASP A 243 -3.84 17.62 -2.13
N ILE A 244 -3.27 16.56 -2.74
CA ILE A 244 -2.61 15.46 -2.02
C ILE A 244 -1.46 15.93 -1.09
N LYS A 245 -0.74 17.00 -1.46
CA LYS A 245 0.32 17.55 -0.61
C LYS A 245 -0.33 18.22 0.61
N GLU A 246 -1.35 19.05 0.36
CA GLU A 246 -2.08 19.77 1.40
C GLU A 246 -2.71 18.78 2.38
N ASP A 247 -3.32 17.69 1.90
CA ASP A 247 -3.86 16.61 2.74
C ASP A 247 -2.77 15.97 3.62
N PHE A 248 -1.61 15.62 3.05
CA PHE A 248 -0.52 15.01 3.82
C PHE A 248 0.11 15.99 4.83
N GLU A 249 0.18 17.28 4.49
CA GLU A 249 0.64 18.33 5.41
C GLU A 249 -0.36 18.56 6.54
N GLU A 250 -1.66 18.62 6.24
CA GLU A 250 -2.72 18.74 7.24
C GLU A 250 -2.71 17.53 8.18
N PHE A 251 -2.58 16.31 7.65
CA PHE A 251 -2.49 15.11 8.48
C PHE A 251 -1.33 15.18 9.48
N LEU A 252 -0.16 15.63 9.04
CA LEU A 252 1.02 15.78 9.92
C LEU A 252 0.83 16.88 10.96
N ASN A 253 0.24 18.01 10.57
CA ASN A 253 0.01 19.14 11.46
C ASN A 253 -1.02 18.80 12.54
N ASP A 254 -2.04 18.02 12.19
CA ASP A 254 -3.05 17.58 13.13
C ASP A 254 -2.50 16.54 14.12
N LEU A 255 -1.52 15.74 13.69
CA LEU A 255 -0.83 14.77 14.54
C LEU A 255 0.19 15.43 15.47
N ASP A 256 0.96 16.43 15.00
CA ASP A 256 1.91 17.20 15.84
C ASP A 256 1.18 18.22 16.74
N TYR A 257 0.34 17.73 17.64
CA TYR A 257 -0.55 18.56 18.44
C TYR A 257 0.20 19.53 19.37
N ASP A 258 1.37 19.12 19.88
CA ASP A 258 2.19 19.95 20.77
C ASP A 258 3.22 20.83 20.06
N GLY A 259 3.42 20.62 18.74
CA GLY A 259 4.29 21.40 17.87
C GLY A 259 5.77 21.24 18.18
N ASN A 260 6.18 20.07 18.69
CA ASN A 260 7.55 19.79 19.11
C ASN A 260 8.41 19.14 18.00
N ASP A 261 7.83 18.84 16.83
CA ASP A 261 8.45 18.12 15.70
C ASP A 261 8.95 16.70 16.06
N ILE A 262 8.43 16.08 17.12
CA ILE A 262 8.74 14.74 17.63
C ILE A 262 7.45 13.94 17.74
N TYR A 263 7.25 13.10 16.74
CA TYR A 263 6.13 12.19 16.65
C TYR A 263 6.19 11.01 17.62
N ASP A 264 5.21 10.88 18.50
CA ASP A 264 5.10 9.80 19.49
C ASP A 264 3.67 9.26 19.73
N ALA A 265 3.52 8.34 20.69
CA ALA A 265 2.23 7.74 21.03
C ALA A 265 1.22 8.74 21.62
N GLY A 266 1.70 9.79 22.29
CA GLY A 266 0.85 10.86 22.83
C GLY A 266 0.18 11.65 21.72
N ASP A 267 0.92 11.97 20.66
CA ASP A 267 0.41 12.66 19.46
C ASP A 267 -0.78 11.91 18.81
N ILE A 268 -0.67 10.58 18.69
CA ILE A 268 -1.77 9.76 18.14
C ILE A 268 -2.99 9.82 19.05
N ALA A 269 -2.80 9.73 20.38
CA ALA A 269 -3.90 9.80 21.33
C ALA A 269 -4.59 11.18 21.28
N ASP A 270 -3.80 12.26 21.23
CA ASP A 270 -4.31 13.62 21.10
C ASP A 270 -5.05 13.83 19.78
N TYR A 271 -4.53 13.32 18.66
CA TYR A 271 -5.21 13.35 17.36
C TYR A 271 -6.59 12.66 17.41
N ILE A 272 -6.66 11.46 17.99
CA ILE A 272 -7.94 10.73 18.14
C ILE A 272 -8.92 11.55 18.97
N ASN A 273 -8.50 12.05 20.12
CA ASN A 273 -9.39 12.73 21.06
C ASN A 273 -9.83 14.13 20.59
N HIS A 274 -8.92 14.90 19.99
CA HIS A 274 -9.12 16.33 19.72
C HIS A 274 -9.46 16.63 18.27
N VAL A 275 -8.95 15.85 17.32
CA VAL A 275 -9.19 16.06 15.89
C VAL A 275 -10.32 15.16 15.40
N ILE A 276 -10.26 13.85 15.65
CA ILE A 276 -11.28 12.91 15.16
C ILE A 276 -12.58 13.01 15.96
N VAL A 277 -12.53 12.78 17.27
CA VAL A 277 -13.73 12.77 18.13
C VAL A 277 -14.27 14.19 18.37
N GLY A 278 -13.43 15.21 18.17
CA GLY A 278 -13.77 16.60 18.47
C GLY A 278 -14.07 16.85 19.94
N GLY A 279 -13.44 16.08 20.85
CA GLY A 279 -13.78 16.00 22.27
C GLY A 279 -13.58 17.31 23.06
N LEU A 280 -14.71 17.95 23.36
CA LEU A 280 -15.05 18.57 24.65
C LEU A 280 -14.00 19.49 25.29
N VAL A 281 -13.96 20.74 24.83
CA VAL A 281 -13.62 21.85 25.73
C VAL A 281 -14.76 22.01 26.74
N GLY A 282 -14.60 21.42 27.92
CA GLY A 282 -15.52 21.57 29.06
C GLY A 282 -15.01 20.98 30.36
#